data_AF-A0AAU5FJS2-F1
#
_entry.id   AF-A0AAU5FJS2-F1
#
_cell.length_a   1.000
_cell.length_b   1.000
_cell.length_c   1.000
_cell.angle_alpha   90.00
_cell.angle_beta   90.00
_cell.angle_gamma   90.00
#
_symmetry.space_group_name_H-M   'P 1'
#
loop_
_entity.id
_entity.type
_entity.pdbx_description
1 polymer ?
#
loop_
_entity_poly.entity_id
_entity_poly.type
_entity_poly.pdbx_seq_one_letter_code
_entity_poly.pdbx_strand_id
1 'polypeptide(L)'
;MTESAGAGQALQVTSAPAVRVPVRSVVLLERDIAYDHGAEQARIGVDVVLGDGDTQRAELVLNPSQMYATSAKLHRAIRAREAARSIGGQ
;
A
#
# COMPACT_ATOMS: atom_id res chain seq x y z
N MET A 1 27.00 53.26 -6.83
CA MET A 1 25.63 52.72 -6.88
C MET A 1 25.70 51.32 -6.33
N THR A 2 24.79 51.00 -5.42
CA THR A 2 24.92 50.00 -4.35
C THR A 2 23.81 48.97 -4.55
N GLU A 3 24.12 47.69 -4.76
CA GLU A 3 23.12 46.61 -4.82
C GLU A 3 23.78 45.34 -4.24
N SER A 4 23.68 45.15 -2.91
CA SER A 4 22.60 44.47 -2.18
C SER A 4 22.76 42.94 -2.19
N ALA A 5 23.26 42.44 -1.07
CA ALA A 5 23.24 41.04 -0.68
C ALA A 5 21.80 40.56 -0.47
N GLY A 6 21.43 39.44 -1.11
CA GLY A 6 20.20 38.70 -0.84
C GLY A 6 20.56 37.26 -0.52
N ALA A 7 20.85 36.99 0.75
CA ALA A 7 21.06 35.66 1.28
C ALA A 7 19.75 34.85 1.17
N GLY A 8 19.66 34.01 0.14
CA GLY A 8 18.64 32.97 0.05
C GLY A 8 18.96 31.89 1.07
N GLN A 9 18.44 32.05 2.28
CA GLN A 9 18.43 31.00 3.31
C GLN A 9 17.67 29.80 2.74
N ALA A 10 18.39 28.78 2.30
CA ALA A 10 17.83 27.47 2.05
C ALA A 10 17.29 26.95 3.40
N LEU A 11 15.97 26.96 3.57
CA LEU A 11 15.32 26.22 4.66
C LEU A 11 15.74 24.76 4.50
N GLN A 12 16.72 24.34 5.28
CA GLN A 12 17.02 22.92 5.46
C GLN A 12 15.81 22.31 6.15
N VAL A 13 14.97 21.63 5.38
CA VAL A 13 14.00 20.68 5.93
C VAL A 13 14.81 19.55 6.54
N THR A 14 15.16 19.69 7.82
CA THR A 14 15.73 18.62 8.61
C THR A 14 14.60 17.62 8.88
N SER A 15 14.43 16.67 7.97
CA SER A 15 13.65 15.47 8.25
C SER A 15 14.39 14.73 9.36
N ALA A 16 13.83 14.71 10.57
CA ALA A 16 14.26 13.75 11.59
C ALA A 16 14.28 12.34 10.97
N PRO A 17 15.22 11.45 11.38
CA PRO A 17 15.24 10.10 10.85
C PRO A 17 13.90 9.43 11.16
N ALA A 18 13.13 9.12 10.12
CA ALA A 18 11.87 8.42 10.26
C ALA A 18 12.16 7.06 10.92
N VAL A 19 11.76 6.90 12.17
CA VAL A 19 11.77 5.61 12.85
C VAL A 19 10.94 4.67 11.99
N ARG A 20 11.58 3.61 11.48
CA ARG A 20 10.88 2.60 10.67
C ARG A 20 10.09 1.72 11.62
N VAL A 21 8.81 2.02 11.78
CA VAL A 21 7.87 1.16 12.49
C VAL A 21 7.45 0.02 11.53
N PRO A 22 7.57 -1.27 11.92
CA PRO A 22 7.16 -2.36 11.06
C PRO A 22 5.65 -2.38 10.87
N VAL A 23 5.19 -2.83 9.69
CA VAL A 23 3.77 -3.09 9.44
C VAL A 23 3.39 -4.42 10.09
N ARG A 24 2.38 -4.40 10.96
CA ARG A 24 1.84 -5.60 11.62
C ARG A 24 0.77 -6.26 10.78
N SER A 25 -0.18 -5.48 10.26
CA SER A 25 -1.26 -6.01 9.42
C SER A 25 -1.84 -4.92 8.53
N VAL A 26 -2.47 -5.34 7.44
CA VAL A 26 -3.18 -4.45 6.52
C VAL A 26 -4.63 -4.93 6.42
N VAL A 27 -5.57 -4.00 6.60
CA VAL A 27 -7.01 -4.25 6.54
C VAL A 27 -7.58 -3.54 5.33
N LEU A 28 -8.28 -4.26 4.46
CA LEU A 28 -8.99 -3.65 3.33
C LEU A 28 -10.24 -2.93 3.84
N LEU A 29 -10.42 -1.69 3.40
CA LEU A 29 -11.56 -0.86 3.80
C LEU A 29 -12.79 -1.11 2.92
N GLU A 30 -12.55 -1.54 1.68
CA GLU A 30 -13.56 -1.74 0.65
C GLU A 30 -13.59 -3.20 0.24
N ARG A 31 -14.81 -3.69 -0.05
CA ARG A 31 -15.03 -5.06 -0.54
C ARG A 31 -14.82 -5.18 -2.05
N ASP A 32 -15.19 -4.14 -2.78
CA ASP A 32 -15.12 -4.09 -4.24
C ASP A 32 -13.97 -3.17 -4.66
N ILE A 33 -13.27 -3.58 -5.72
CA ILE A 33 -12.11 -2.84 -6.25
C ILE A 33 -12.47 -2.37 -7.66
N ALA A 34 -12.48 -1.06 -7.85
CA ALA A 34 -12.65 -0.46 -9.17
C ALA A 34 -11.29 -0.24 -9.84
N TYR A 35 -11.22 -0.58 -11.13
CA TYR A 35 -10.07 -0.26 -11.97
C TYR A 35 -10.34 1.04 -12.74
N ASP A 36 -9.49 2.04 -12.53
CA ASP A 36 -9.51 3.28 -13.30
C ASP A 36 -8.75 3.05 -14.61
N HIS A 37 -9.50 2.99 -15.71
CA HIS A 37 -8.94 2.83 -17.05
C HIS A 37 -8.21 4.07 -17.56
N GLY A 38 -8.56 5.27 -17.08
CA GLY A 38 -7.88 6.51 -17.47
C GLY A 38 -6.51 6.66 -16.81
N ALA A 39 -6.38 6.23 -15.56
CA ALA A 39 -5.13 6.25 -14.82
C ALA A 39 -4.37 4.90 -14.81
N GLU A 40 -4.89 3.90 -15.52
CA GLU A 40 -4.37 2.53 -15.61
C GLU A 40 -4.01 1.89 -14.26
N GLN A 41 -4.88 2.05 -13.27
CA GLN A 41 -4.60 1.56 -11.91
C GLN A 41 -5.87 1.19 -11.14
N ALA A 42 -5.74 0.22 -10.25
CA ALA A 42 -6.71 -0.02 -9.20
C ALA A 42 -6.22 0.64 -7.90
N ARG A 43 -7.12 1.32 -7.18
CA ARG A 43 -6.85 1.88 -5.86
C ARG A 43 -7.75 1.19 -4.85
N ILE A 44 -7.18 0.84 -3.71
CA ILE A 44 -7.89 0.13 -2.64
C ILE A 44 -7.60 0.86 -1.35
N GLY A 45 -8.63 1.38 -0.68
CA GLY A 45 -8.46 1.91 0.66
C GLY A 45 -7.99 0.82 1.62
N VAL A 46 -6.94 1.10 2.38
CA VAL A 46 -6.44 0.21 3.44
C VAL A 46 -6.18 0.95 4.75
N ASP A 47 -6.38 0.25 5.86
CA ASP A 47 -5.83 0.62 7.15
C ASP A 47 -4.56 -0.22 7.41
N VAL A 48 -3.45 0.46 7.64
CA VAL A 48 -2.16 -0.14 7.97
C VAL A 48 -1.98 -0.08 9.48
N VAL A 49 -2.05 -1.23 10.13
CA VAL A 49 -1.77 -1.37 11.56
C VAL A 49 -0.26 -1.54 11.71
N LEU A 50 0.36 -0.60 12.43
CA LEU A 50 1.78 -0.56 12.71
C LEU A 50 2.11 -1.39 13.96
N GLY A 51 3.39 -1.71 14.13
CA GLY A 51 3.90 -2.54 15.23
C GLY A 51 3.75 -1.92 16.62
N ASP A 52 3.66 -0.59 16.69
CA ASP A 52 3.36 0.18 17.91
C ASP A 52 1.86 0.22 18.25
N GLY A 53 1.01 -0.29 17.36
CA GLY A 53 -0.45 -0.33 17.52
C GLY A 53 -1.18 0.83 16.84
N ASP A 54 -0.45 1.81 16.29
CA ASP A 54 -1.07 2.89 15.54
C ASP A 54 -1.68 2.37 14.23
N THR A 55 -2.75 3.02 13.79
CA THR A 55 -3.41 2.71 12.52
C THR A 55 -3.31 3.91 11.59
N GLN A 56 -2.77 3.69 10.40
CA GLN A 56 -2.64 4.70 9.36
C GLN A 56 -3.51 4.36 8.16
N ARG A 57 -4.33 5.32 7.73
CA ARG A 57 -5.13 5.17 6.52
C ARG A 57 -4.27 5.42 5.28
N ALA A 58 -4.33 4.53 4.32
CA ALA A 58 -3.54 4.58 3.09
C ALA A 58 -4.32 4.03 1.89
N GLU A 59 -3.75 4.18 0.70
CA GLU A 59 -4.24 3.55 -0.52
C GLU A 59 -3.20 2.54 -1.03
N LEU A 60 -3.64 1.30 -1.27
CA LEU A 60 -2.88 0.35 -2.05
C LEU A 60 -3.18 0.60 -3.53
N VAL A 61 -2.16 1.03 -4.28
CA VAL A 61 -2.26 1.28 -5.71
C VAL A 61 -1.63 0.12 -6.47
N LEU A 62 -2.38 -0.47 -7.39
CA LEU A 62 -1.94 -1.58 -8.23
C LEU A 62 -1.97 -1.16 -9.69
N ASN A 63 -0.83 -1.24 -10.35
CA ASN A 63 -0.75 -1.10 -11.80
C ASN A 63 -1.24 -2.40 -12.51
N PRO A 64 -1.38 -2.41 -13.84
CA PRO A 64 -2.00 -3.54 -14.56
C PRO A 64 -1.25 -4.86 -14.35
N SER A 65 0.09 -4.80 -14.38
CA SER A 65 0.94 -5.99 -14.19
C SER A 65 0.83 -6.56 -12.77
N GLN A 66 0.78 -5.68 -11.76
CA GLN A 66 0.61 -6.06 -10.37
C GLN A 66 -0.79 -6.64 -10.13
N MET A 67 -1.82 -6.09 -10.78
CA MET A 67 -3.19 -6.61 -10.69
C MET A 67 -3.28 -8.03 -11.27
N TYR A 68 -2.69 -8.25 -12.45
CA TYR A 68 -2.64 -9.58 -13.07
C TYR A 68 -1.90 -10.60 -12.19
N ALA A 69 -0.71 -10.23 -11.70
CA ALA A 69 0.08 -11.10 -10.84
C ALA A 69 -0.66 -11.42 -9.51
N THR A 70 -1.36 -10.45 -8.94
CA THR A 70 -2.12 -10.62 -7.71
C THR A 70 -3.32 -11.55 -7.91
N SER A 71 -4.06 -11.36 -9.00
CA SER A 71 -5.18 -12.25 -9.38
C SER A 71 -4.72 -13.70 -9.53
N ALA A 72 -3.61 -13.94 -10.25
CA ALA A 72 -3.07 -15.28 -10.44
C ALA A 72 -2.64 -15.94 -9.12
N LYS A 73 -1.99 -15.20 -8.21
CA LYS A 73 -1.59 -15.69 -6.89
C LYS A 73 -2.82 -16.01 -6.03
N LEU A 74 -3.82 -15.14 -6.02
CA LEU A 74 -5.05 -15.33 -5.26
C LEU A 74 -5.82 -16.55 -5.74
N HIS A 75 -5.95 -16.74 -7.06
CA HIS A 75 -6.60 -17.91 -7.65
C HIS A 75 -5.94 -19.22 -7.18
N ARG A 76 -4.60 -19.26 -7.20
CA ARG A 76 -3.84 -20.43 -6.71
C ARG A 76 -4.08 -20.68 -5.23
N ALA A 77 -4.08 -19.64 -4.40
CA ALA A 77 -4.32 -19.76 -2.96
C ALA A 77 -5.73 -20.28 -2.63
N ILE A 78 -6.75 -19.79 -3.35
CA ILE A 78 -8.13 -20.26 -3.21
C ILE A 78 -8.22 -21.74 -3.57
N ARG A 79 -7.68 -22.16 -4.73
CA ARG A 79 -7.66 -23.57 -5.13
C ARG A 79 -6.94 -24.46 -4.11
N ALA A 80 -5.81 -24.00 -3.58
CA ALA A 80 -5.07 -24.75 -2.55
C ALA A 80 -5.91 -24.96 -1.28
N ARG A 81 -6.64 -23.92 -0.84
CA ARG A 81 -7.55 -24.00 0.31
C ARG A 81 -8.72 -24.95 0.05
N GLU A 82 -9.29 -24.94 -1.14
CA GLU A 82 -10.37 -25.86 -1.53
C GLU A 82 -9.90 -27.30 -1.55
N ALA A 83 -8.73 -27.57 -2.14
CA ALA A 83 -8.12 -28.90 -2.15
C ALA A 83 -7.88 -29.43 -0.73
N ALA A 84 -7.34 -28.60 0.17
CA ALA A 84 -7.13 -28.98 1.57
C ALA A 84 -8.44 -29.35 2.29
N ARG A 85 -9.54 -28.66 1.96
CA ARG A 85 -10.88 -28.96 2.52
C ARG A 85 -11.46 -30.27 1.99
N SER A 86 -11.23 -30.59 0.73
CA SER A 86 -11.68 -31.85 0.13
C SER A 86 -10.93 -33.07 0.67
N ILE A 87 -9.70 -32.90 1.16
CA ILE A 87 -8.87 -33.99 1.71
C ILE A 87 -9.16 -34.23 3.20
N GLY A 88 -9.48 -33.18 3.97
CA GLY A 88 -9.79 -33.28 5.41
C GLY A 88 -11.27 -33.60 5.74
N GLY A 89 -12.09 -33.92 4.74
CA GLY A 89 -13.50 -34.27 4.88
C GLY A 89 -13.82 -35.76 4.77
N GLN A 90 -12.81 -36.63 4.92
CA GLN A 90 -12.96 -38.09 5.02
C GLN A 90 -12.79 -38.55 6.46
#